data_AF-A0A2T7CAS3-F1
#
_entry.id   AF-A0A2T7CAS3-F1
#
_cell.length_a   1.000
_cell.length_b   1.000
_cell.length_c   1.000
_cell.angle_alpha   90.00
_cell.angle_beta   90.00
_cell.angle_gamma   90.00
#
_symmetry.space_group_name_H-M   'P 1'
#
loop_
_entity.id
_entity.type
_entity.pdbx_description
1 polymer ?
#
loop_
_entity_poly.entity_id
_entity_poly.type
_entity_poly.pdbx_seq_one_letter_code
_entity_poly.pdbx_strand_id
1 'polypeptide(L)'
;MAGQSPLRRWKPFFAAFGLVDAAIEGAGPALCRDELRSARGDVVELLCGVPGDDGAEELCVVLDSFMAESLVTLQAVPAEAVPRMLASSADLARAVGSLRCHQSARISGLAREIIREWSVAVDEDIARTSAAMKKLDDLCRVKASDASPPLPSMTKPIAGSHDLRTEKTKAATTIPKSLPKTTPPSEEKMEATKRKLREGYRDVEDAKRQRKIHVIEAPKMLEQRQRKMHPIVRERSQARCRSSMVVRRCLVSSFERV
;
A
#
# COMPACT_ATOMS: atom_id res chain seq x y z
N MET A 1 30.57 26.57 -24.66
CA MET A 1 30.64 25.19 -24.15
C MET A 1 29.52 25.01 -23.15
N ALA A 2 28.45 24.29 -23.49
CA ALA A 2 27.38 24.01 -22.52
C ALA A 2 27.94 23.12 -21.41
N GLY A 3 27.97 23.63 -20.18
CA GLY A 3 28.53 22.93 -19.03
C GLY A 3 27.95 21.53 -18.89
N GLN A 4 28.87 20.57 -18.75
CA GLN A 4 28.74 19.41 -17.88
C GLN A 4 27.54 19.47 -16.91
N SER A 5 26.40 18.76 -17.01
CA SER A 5 25.51 18.71 -15.84
C SER A 5 26.12 17.70 -14.88
N PRO A 6 26.43 18.04 -13.62
CA PRO A 6 27.16 17.15 -12.72
C PRO A 6 26.45 15.80 -12.47
N LEU A 7 25.14 15.72 -12.76
CA LEU A 7 24.31 14.53 -12.65
C LEU A 7 24.00 13.82 -13.98
N ARG A 8 24.78 14.01 -15.07
CA ARG A 8 24.43 13.42 -16.39
C ARG A 8 24.20 11.90 -16.32
N ARG A 9 25.07 11.18 -15.61
CA ARG A 9 25.00 9.72 -15.45
C ARG A 9 23.71 9.27 -14.74
N TRP A 10 23.35 10.00 -13.69
CA TRP A 10 22.25 9.64 -12.79
C TRP A 10 20.89 10.22 -13.17
N LYS A 11 20.84 11.25 -14.01
CA LYS A 11 19.60 11.93 -14.40
C LYS A 11 18.48 10.99 -14.88
N PRO A 12 18.73 9.96 -15.71
CA PRO A 12 17.66 9.04 -16.16
C PRO A 12 17.16 8.10 -15.06
N PHE A 13 17.96 7.88 -14.01
CA PHE A 13 17.75 6.83 -13.01
C PHE A 13 17.45 7.37 -11.62
N PHE A 14 17.54 8.68 -11.41
CA PHE A 14 17.52 9.26 -10.06
C PHE A 14 16.24 8.95 -9.28
N ALA A 15 15.09 8.85 -9.96
CA ALA A 15 13.83 8.44 -9.35
C ALA A 15 13.87 7.03 -8.74
N ALA A 16 14.76 6.15 -9.23
CA ALA A 16 14.91 4.79 -8.71
C ALA A 16 15.36 4.77 -7.25
N PHE A 17 16.11 5.76 -6.78
CA PHE A 17 16.55 5.80 -5.37
C PHE A 17 15.37 5.82 -4.41
N GLY A 18 14.40 6.72 -4.63
CA GLY A 18 13.22 6.83 -3.78
C GLY A 18 12.34 5.58 -3.85
N LEU A 19 12.18 5.00 -5.05
CA LEU A 19 11.37 3.80 -5.25
C LEU A 19 11.99 2.58 -4.56
N VAL A 20 13.30 2.39 -4.70
CA VAL A 20 14.03 1.29 -4.06
C VAL A 20 14.03 1.45 -2.55
N ASP A 21 14.29 2.65 -2.02
CA ASP A 21 14.26 2.89 -0.57
C ASP A 21 12.86 2.62 0.01
N ALA A 22 11.79 3.10 -0.65
CA ALA A 22 10.42 2.85 -0.22
C ALA A 22 10.04 1.36 -0.27
N ALA A 23 10.55 0.61 -1.26
CA ALA A 23 10.34 -0.82 -1.37
C ALA A 23 11.01 -1.59 -0.22
N ILE A 24 12.24 -1.22 0.12
CA ILE A 24 13.00 -1.80 1.24
C ILE A 24 12.32 -1.49 2.58
N GLU A 25 11.93 -0.24 2.81
CA GLU A 25 11.22 0.16 4.04
C GLU A 25 9.85 -0.52 4.15
N GLY A 26 9.16 -0.75 3.02
CA GLY A 26 7.91 -1.50 2.96
C GLY A 26 8.06 -2.99 3.28
N ALA A 27 9.25 -3.56 3.10
CA ALA A 27 9.53 -4.96 3.43
C ALA A 27 9.73 -5.19 4.94
N GLY A 28 10.09 -4.16 5.71
CA GLY A 28 10.16 -4.26 7.16
C GLY A 28 10.67 -3.00 7.88
N PRO A 29 10.16 -2.72 9.11
CA PRO A 29 10.45 -1.48 9.83
C PRO A 29 11.90 -1.35 10.34
N ALA A 30 12.66 -2.45 10.36
CA ALA A 30 14.08 -2.45 10.74
C ALA A 30 15.01 -1.92 9.63
N LEU A 31 14.49 -1.71 8.42
CA LEU A 31 15.26 -1.35 7.23
C LEU A 31 15.16 0.15 6.89
N CYS A 32 15.16 1.01 7.92
CA CYS A 32 15.11 2.47 7.74
C CYS A 32 16.25 2.95 6.82
N ARG A 33 15.93 3.81 5.84
CA ARG A 33 16.91 4.36 4.87
C ARG A 33 17.24 5.83 5.11
N ASP A 34 16.80 6.43 6.21
CA ASP A 34 16.95 7.87 6.45
C ASP A 34 18.41 8.33 6.47
N GLU A 35 19.29 7.61 7.17
CA GLU A 35 20.73 7.94 7.21
C GLU A 35 21.36 7.86 5.83
N LEU A 36 21.01 6.81 5.06
CA LEU A 36 21.50 6.65 3.71
C LEU A 36 20.97 7.74 2.77
N ARG A 37 19.70 8.10 2.90
CA ARG A 37 19.07 9.18 2.13
C ARG A 37 19.73 10.52 2.44
N SER A 38 20.07 10.76 3.71
CA SER A 38 20.83 11.94 4.13
C SER A 38 22.23 11.96 3.51
N ALA A 39 23.01 10.89 3.67
CA ALA A 39 24.37 10.81 3.12
C ALA A 39 24.40 10.93 1.58
N ARG A 40 23.43 10.31 0.90
CA ARG A 40 23.23 10.47 -0.54
C ARG A 40 22.90 11.92 -0.90
N GLY A 41 22.08 12.59 -0.08
CA GLY A 41 21.76 14.02 -0.21
C GLY A 41 23.02 14.89 -0.14
N ASP A 42 23.89 14.65 0.84
CA ASP A 42 25.15 15.38 1.00
C ASP A 42 26.06 15.22 -0.23
N VAL A 43 26.14 14.02 -0.80
CA VAL A 43 26.89 13.75 -2.04
C VAL A 43 26.29 14.46 -3.25
N VAL A 44 24.95 14.49 -3.36
CA VAL A 44 24.26 15.22 -4.44
C VAL A 44 24.45 16.73 -4.30
N GLU A 45 24.44 17.26 -3.07
CA GLU A 45 24.73 18.66 -2.79
C GLU A 45 26.15 19.00 -3.23
N LEU A 46 27.13 18.16 -2.89
CA LEU A 46 28.52 18.34 -3.31
C LEU A 46 28.67 18.31 -4.83
N LEU A 47 28.03 17.36 -5.52
CA LEU A 47 27.98 17.31 -6.98
C LEU A 47 27.42 18.60 -7.61
N CYS A 48 26.43 19.22 -6.98
CA CYS A 48 25.85 20.47 -7.48
C CYS A 48 26.67 21.72 -7.12
N GLY A 49 27.53 21.63 -6.10
CA GLY A 49 28.32 22.75 -5.56
C GLY A 49 29.73 22.89 -6.13
N VAL A 50 30.29 21.86 -6.77
CA VAL A 50 31.63 21.90 -7.35
C VAL A 50 31.61 22.58 -8.74
N PRO A 51 32.33 23.70 -8.94
CA PRO A 51 32.45 24.32 -10.25
C PRO A 51 33.47 23.55 -11.10
N GLY A 52 32.98 22.84 -12.11
CA GLY A 52 33.81 22.10 -13.06
C GLY A 52 33.52 20.60 -13.03
N ASP A 53 34.31 19.85 -13.79
CA ASP A 53 34.23 18.38 -13.89
C ASP A 53 35.13 17.68 -12.84
N ASP A 54 35.99 18.46 -12.18
CA ASP A 54 36.98 17.96 -11.23
C ASP A 54 36.29 17.35 -10.01
N GLY A 55 36.43 16.03 -9.82
CA GLY A 55 35.77 15.26 -8.76
C GLY A 55 34.31 14.84 -9.01
N ALA A 56 33.66 15.29 -10.09
CA ALA A 56 32.25 14.93 -10.37
C ALA A 56 32.08 13.43 -10.65
N GLU A 57 33.04 12.81 -11.34
CA GLU A 57 33.02 11.36 -11.61
C GLU A 57 33.26 10.53 -10.33
N GLU A 58 34.12 10.98 -9.42
CA GLU A 58 34.35 10.29 -8.14
C GLU A 58 33.06 10.27 -7.29
N LEU A 59 32.36 11.40 -7.22
CA LEU A 59 31.08 11.49 -6.53
C LEU A 59 29.99 10.67 -7.24
N CYS A 60 30.01 10.57 -8.57
CA CYS A 60 29.13 9.65 -9.30
C CYS A 60 29.41 8.18 -8.95
N VAL A 61 30.67 7.79 -8.74
CA VAL A 61 31.04 6.44 -8.27
C VAL A 61 30.54 6.19 -6.83
N VAL A 62 30.54 7.21 -5.98
CA VAL A 62 29.93 7.11 -4.63
C VAL A 62 28.42 6.88 -4.74
N LEU A 63 27.72 7.61 -5.62
CA LEU A 63 26.29 7.36 -5.91
C LEU A 63 26.06 5.95 -6.47
N ASP A 64 26.95 5.45 -7.32
CA ASP A 64 26.91 4.08 -7.83
C ASP A 64 26.99 3.05 -6.70
N SER A 65 27.85 3.31 -5.71
CA SER A 65 28.01 2.46 -4.54
C SER A 65 26.73 2.43 -3.70
N PHE A 66 26.14 3.61 -3.42
CA PHE A 66 24.86 3.70 -2.70
C PHE A 66 23.73 2.93 -3.38
N MET A 67 23.56 3.09 -4.71
CA MET A 67 22.50 2.34 -5.41
C MET A 67 22.77 0.84 -5.39
N ALA A 68 24.01 0.41 -5.60
CA ALA A 68 24.33 -1.01 -5.60
C ALA A 68 24.08 -1.67 -4.24
N GLU A 69 24.37 -0.97 -3.13
CA GLU A 69 24.02 -1.43 -1.78
C GLU A 69 22.51 -1.48 -1.54
N SER A 70 21.76 -0.48 -2.03
CA SER A 70 20.30 -0.53 -2.04
C SER A 70 19.77 -1.75 -2.80
N LEU A 71 20.33 -2.05 -3.98
CA LEU A 71 19.90 -3.21 -4.77
C LEU A 71 20.22 -4.54 -4.08
N VAL A 72 21.38 -4.68 -3.44
CA VAL A 72 21.70 -5.87 -2.64
C VAL A 72 20.70 -6.03 -1.49
N THR A 73 20.35 -4.93 -0.81
CA THR A 73 19.35 -4.96 0.26
C THR A 73 17.97 -5.34 -0.27
N LEU A 74 17.61 -4.84 -1.46
CA LEU A 74 16.36 -5.17 -2.13
C LEU A 74 16.31 -6.64 -2.56
N GLN A 75 17.44 -7.23 -2.97
CA GLN A 75 17.55 -8.65 -3.30
C GLN A 75 17.34 -9.54 -2.07
N ALA A 76 17.73 -9.06 -0.88
CA ALA A 76 17.50 -9.78 0.38
C ALA A 76 16.03 -9.79 0.84
N VAL A 77 15.13 -9.08 0.14
CA VAL A 77 13.69 -9.13 0.42
C VAL A 77 13.16 -10.54 0.13
N PRO A 78 12.43 -11.19 1.07
CA PRO A 78 11.92 -12.53 0.86
C PRO A 78 11.06 -12.67 -0.40
N ALA A 79 11.25 -13.74 -1.17
CA ALA A 79 10.51 -13.98 -2.42
C ALA A 79 8.98 -13.93 -2.23
N GLU A 80 8.47 -14.40 -1.10
CA GLU A 80 7.03 -14.37 -0.76
C GLU A 80 6.46 -12.95 -0.53
N ALA A 81 7.32 -11.96 -0.29
CA ALA A 81 6.92 -10.56 -0.17
C ALA A 81 6.94 -9.83 -1.53
N VAL A 82 7.66 -10.36 -2.52
CA VAL A 82 7.90 -9.71 -3.82
C VAL A 82 6.59 -9.44 -4.58
N PRO A 83 5.64 -10.39 -4.76
CA PRO A 83 4.41 -10.11 -5.51
C PRO A 83 3.61 -8.94 -4.92
N ARG A 84 3.48 -8.89 -3.58
CA ARG A 84 2.79 -7.80 -2.88
C ARG A 84 3.52 -6.46 -3.00
N MET A 85 4.85 -6.49 -2.89
CA MET A 85 5.69 -5.29 -3.07
C MET A 85 5.53 -4.71 -4.47
N LEU A 86 5.59 -5.54 -5.51
CA LEU A 86 5.43 -5.11 -6.91
C LEU A 86 4.01 -4.65 -7.23
N ALA A 87 2.99 -5.29 -6.64
CA ALA A 87 1.61 -4.85 -6.75
C ALA A 87 1.38 -3.47 -6.13
N SER A 88 2.16 -3.10 -5.10
CA SER A 88 2.06 -1.81 -4.43
C SER A 88 2.73 -0.66 -5.20
N SER A 89 3.67 -0.96 -6.11
CA SER A 89 4.38 0.04 -6.92
C SER A 89 4.81 -0.52 -8.28
N ALA A 90 4.01 -0.25 -9.31
CA ALA A 90 4.37 -0.61 -10.69
C ALA A 90 5.62 0.14 -11.19
N ASP A 91 5.89 1.32 -10.64
CA ASP A 91 7.05 2.13 -10.99
C ASP A 91 8.37 1.55 -10.47
N LEU A 92 8.34 0.76 -9.39
CA LEU A 92 9.53 0.06 -8.89
C LEU A 92 10.09 -0.90 -9.92
N ALA A 93 9.24 -1.76 -10.51
CA ALA A 93 9.64 -2.72 -11.54
C ALA A 93 10.24 -2.00 -12.76
N ARG A 94 9.63 -0.88 -13.16
CA ARG A 94 10.13 -0.06 -14.28
C ARG A 94 11.46 0.63 -13.95
N ALA A 95 11.62 1.10 -12.73
CA ALA A 95 12.85 1.77 -12.28
C ALA A 95 14.02 0.78 -12.21
N VAL A 96 13.83 -0.38 -11.56
CA VAL A 96 14.85 -1.44 -11.52
C VAL A 96 15.12 -1.99 -12.93
N GLY A 97 14.07 -2.11 -13.76
CA GLY A 97 14.21 -2.46 -15.17
C GLY A 97 15.11 -1.49 -15.94
N SER A 98 14.95 -0.18 -15.72
CA SER A 98 15.80 0.85 -16.34
C SER A 98 17.26 0.76 -15.89
N LEU A 99 17.53 0.43 -14.62
CA LEU A 99 18.89 0.29 -14.08
C LEU A 99 19.72 -0.80 -14.77
N ARG A 100 19.11 -1.72 -15.52
CA ARG A 100 19.82 -2.72 -16.34
C ARG A 100 20.68 -2.10 -17.45
N CYS A 101 20.40 -0.85 -17.82
CA CYS A 101 21.13 -0.06 -18.80
C CYS A 101 22.10 0.94 -18.16
N HIS A 102 22.31 0.87 -16.85
CA HIS A 102 23.26 1.73 -16.15
C HIS A 102 24.71 1.40 -16.56
N GLN A 103 25.59 2.41 -16.58
CA GLN A 103 26.99 2.26 -17.00
C GLN A 103 27.83 1.42 -16.03
N SER A 104 27.50 1.46 -14.74
CA SER A 104 28.10 0.58 -13.73
C SER A 104 27.68 -0.88 -13.96
N ALA A 105 28.66 -1.74 -14.24
CA ALA A 105 28.46 -3.18 -14.42
C ALA A 105 27.84 -3.84 -13.17
N ARG A 106 28.21 -3.38 -11.98
CA ARG A 106 27.67 -3.88 -10.71
C ARG A 106 26.16 -3.61 -10.60
N ILE A 107 25.75 -2.36 -10.86
CA ILE A 107 24.32 -1.96 -10.81
C ILE A 107 23.52 -2.70 -11.86
N SER A 108 24.00 -2.71 -13.11
CA SER A 108 23.29 -3.34 -14.22
C SER A 108 23.21 -4.87 -14.07
N GLY A 109 24.21 -5.50 -13.46
CA GLY A 109 24.20 -6.92 -13.10
C GLY A 109 23.15 -7.24 -12.04
N LEU A 110 23.19 -6.55 -10.89
CA LEU A 110 22.21 -6.70 -9.81
C LEU A 110 20.78 -6.47 -10.30
N ALA A 111 20.55 -5.41 -11.09
CA ALA A 111 19.24 -5.11 -11.64
C ALA A 111 18.71 -6.23 -12.56
N ARG A 112 19.58 -6.92 -13.32
CA ARG A 112 19.17 -8.06 -14.15
C ARG A 112 18.81 -9.27 -13.31
N GLU A 113 19.56 -9.52 -12.25
CA GLU A 113 19.35 -10.63 -11.33
C GLU A 113 18.04 -10.47 -10.57
N ILE A 114 17.82 -9.31 -9.96
CA ILE A 114 16.59 -8.96 -9.25
C ILE A 114 15.36 -9.12 -10.16
N ILE A 115 15.42 -8.63 -11.40
CA ILE A 115 14.29 -8.77 -12.33
C ILE A 115 14.01 -10.24 -12.66
N ARG A 116 15.04 -11.09 -12.79
CA ARG A 116 14.85 -12.53 -13.01
C ARG A 116 14.21 -13.20 -11.81
N GLU A 117 14.71 -12.92 -10.60
CA GLU A 117 14.15 -13.47 -9.36
C GLU A 117 12.71 -13.03 -9.15
N TRP A 118 12.40 -11.76 -9.43
CA TRP A 118 11.04 -11.24 -9.36
C TRP A 118 10.11 -11.89 -10.36
N SER A 119 10.55 -12.16 -11.58
CA SER A 119 9.76 -12.92 -12.55
C SER A 119 9.43 -14.32 -12.03
N VAL A 120 10.40 -15.03 -11.48
CA VAL A 120 10.17 -16.37 -10.90
C VAL A 120 9.16 -16.31 -9.75
N ALA A 121 9.33 -15.39 -8.80
CA ALA A 121 8.42 -15.25 -7.65
C ALA A 121 6.98 -14.89 -8.09
N VAL A 122 6.83 -14.05 -9.12
CA VAL A 122 5.51 -13.70 -9.68
C VAL A 122 4.89 -14.87 -10.44
N ASP A 123 5.68 -15.60 -11.24
CA ASP A 123 5.20 -16.78 -11.97
C ASP A 123 4.72 -17.88 -11.00
N GLU A 124 5.45 -18.09 -9.90
CA GLU A 124 5.06 -18.99 -8.82
C GLU A 124 3.78 -18.56 -8.12
N ASP A 125 3.61 -17.25 -7.85
CA ASP A 125 2.40 -16.71 -7.23
C ASP A 125 1.17 -16.83 -8.15
N ILE A 126 1.35 -16.59 -9.47
CA ILE A 126 0.32 -16.80 -10.49
C ILE A 126 -0.06 -18.29 -10.57
N ALA A 127 0.92 -19.20 -10.55
CA ALA A 127 0.68 -20.64 -10.55
C ALA A 127 -0.08 -21.09 -9.27
N ARG A 128 0.31 -20.57 -8.11
CA ARG A 128 -0.34 -20.82 -6.82
C ARG A 128 -1.79 -20.33 -6.83
N THR A 129 -2.03 -19.11 -7.31
CA THR A 129 -3.36 -18.49 -7.39
C THR A 129 -4.27 -19.23 -8.38
N SER A 130 -3.77 -19.58 -9.56
CA SER A 130 -4.53 -20.35 -10.55
C SER A 130 -4.88 -21.76 -10.06
N ALA A 131 -3.98 -22.43 -9.35
CA ALA A 131 -4.27 -23.71 -8.72
C ALA A 131 -5.36 -23.59 -7.63
N ALA A 132 -5.37 -22.52 -6.86
CA ALA A 132 -6.41 -22.25 -5.86
C ALA A 132 -7.78 -21.98 -6.52
N MET A 133 -7.82 -21.19 -7.60
CA MET A 133 -9.04 -20.95 -8.38
C MET A 133 -9.60 -22.25 -8.97
N LYS A 134 -8.76 -23.10 -9.56
CA LYS A 134 -9.18 -24.40 -10.10
C LYS A 134 -9.83 -25.29 -9.03
N LYS A 135 -9.25 -25.34 -7.83
CA LYS A 135 -9.83 -26.11 -6.70
C LYS A 135 -11.22 -25.59 -6.31
N LEU A 136 -11.45 -24.28 -6.39
CA LEU A 136 -12.76 -23.69 -6.12
C LEU A 136 -13.80 -24.09 -7.19
N ASP A 137 -13.40 -24.08 -8.46
CA ASP A 137 -14.26 -24.50 -9.58
C ASP A 137 -14.65 -25.99 -9.47
N ASP A 138 -13.68 -26.86 -9.12
CA ASP A 138 -13.93 -28.29 -8.92
C ASP A 138 -14.95 -28.52 -7.78
N LEU A 139 -14.86 -27.76 -6.68
CA LEU A 139 -15.84 -27.82 -5.58
C LEU A 139 -17.24 -27.35 -6.00
N CYS A 140 -17.33 -26.31 -6.84
CA CYS A 140 -18.59 -25.82 -7.39
C CYS A 140 -19.24 -26.86 -8.32
N ARG A 141 -18.43 -27.57 -9.12
CA ARG A 141 -18.91 -28.61 -10.04
C ARG A 141 -19.45 -29.84 -9.31
N VAL A 142 -18.82 -30.27 -8.22
CA VAL A 142 -19.27 -31.43 -7.42
C VAL A 142 -20.62 -31.18 -6.72
N LYS A 143 -20.91 -29.94 -6.29
CA LYS A 143 -22.20 -29.61 -5.65
C LYS A 143 -23.40 -29.54 -6.62
N ALA A 144 -23.17 -29.40 -7.92
CA ALA A 144 -24.25 -29.36 -8.91
C ALA A 144 -24.78 -30.76 -9.29
N SER A 145 -24.03 -31.82 -8.99
CA SER A 145 -24.37 -33.19 -9.41
C SER A 145 -25.15 -34.02 -8.38
N ASP A 146 -25.36 -33.53 -7.15
CA ASP A 146 -26.13 -34.23 -6.10
C ASP A 146 -27.63 -33.85 -6.06
N ALA A 147 -28.12 -33.08 -7.04
CA ALA A 147 -29.53 -32.69 -7.12
C ALA A 147 -30.29 -33.52 -8.17
N SER A 148 -30.48 -34.82 -7.94
CA SER A 148 -31.59 -35.60 -8.52
C SER A 148 -31.78 -36.96 -7.85
N PRO A 149 -32.90 -37.19 -7.17
CA PRO A 149 -33.53 -38.51 -7.13
C PRO A 149 -34.71 -38.57 -8.13
N PRO A 150 -34.87 -39.65 -8.91
CA PRO A 150 -36.02 -39.80 -9.80
C PRO A 150 -37.26 -40.16 -8.98
N LEU A 151 -38.31 -39.32 -9.04
CA LEU A 151 -39.61 -39.65 -8.48
C LEU A 151 -40.40 -40.53 -9.48
N PRO A 152 -40.92 -41.69 -9.07
CA PRO A 152 -41.82 -42.48 -9.90
C PRO A 152 -43.22 -41.86 -9.92
N SER A 153 -43.77 -41.74 -11.12
CA SER A 153 -45.11 -41.24 -11.42
C SER A 153 -46.18 -42.31 -11.16
N MET A 154 -47.21 -42.03 -10.35
CA MET A 154 -48.53 -42.69 -10.46
C MET A 154 -49.68 -41.71 -10.16
N THR A 155 -50.36 -41.32 -11.24
CA THR A 155 -51.81 -41.19 -11.52
C THR A 155 -52.85 -41.15 -10.37
N LYS A 156 -53.48 -39.96 -10.18
CA LYS A 156 -54.93 -39.57 -10.03
C LYS A 156 -55.92 -40.36 -9.09
N PRO A 157 -57.14 -39.83 -8.78
CA PRO A 157 -57.56 -38.57 -8.10
C PRO A 157 -58.75 -38.81 -7.09
N ILE A 158 -59.50 -37.75 -6.70
CA ILE A 158 -60.83 -37.73 -5.99
C ILE A 158 -60.73 -37.67 -4.46
N ALA A 159 -61.52 -36.94 -3.67
CA ALA A 159 -62.38 -35.74 -3.73
C ALA A 159 -62.98 -35.65 -2.31
N GLY A 160 -63.22 -34.46 -1.75
CA GLY A 160 -63.98 -34.38 -0.48
C GLY A 160 -63.81 -33.08 0.28
N SER A 161 -64.88 -32.28 0.27
CA SER A 161 -65.12 -31.04 1.00
C SER A 161 -65.45 -31.29 2.48
N HIS A 162 -64.98 -30.45 3.42
CA HIS A 162 -65.82 -29.61 4.31
C HIS A 162 -65.05 -28.93 5.46
N ASP A 163 -65.25 -27.60 5.54
CA ASP A 163 -65.41 -26.65 6.67
C ASP A 163 -64.58 -26.64 7.97
N LEU A 164 -63.95 -25.47 8.16
CA LEU A 164 -63.94 -24.53 9.31
C LEU A 164 -63.55 -25.00 10.73
N ARG A 165 -62.41 -24.47 11.26
CA ARG A 165 -62.38 -23.66 12.52
C ARG A 165 -61.03 -22.94 12.76
N THR A 166 -61.15 -21.65 13.05
CA THR A 166 -60.24 -20.65 13.68
C THR A 166 -59.64 -21.16 15.02
N GLU A 167 -58.51 -20.72 15.60
CA GLU A 167 -57.53 -19.63 15.40
C GLU A 167 -56.28 -19.88 16.32
N LYS A 168 -55.10 -19.32 15.95
CA LYS A 168 -53.89 -18.95 16.75
C LYS A 168 -53.12 -20.06 17.52
N THR A 169 -51.79 -20.20 17.45
CA THR A 169 -50.75 -19.16 17.61
C THR A 169 -49.36 -19.65 17.13
N LYS A 170 -48.66 -18.80 16.34
CA LYS A 170 -47.20 -18.48 16.23
C LYS A 170 -46.15 -19.44 16.81
N ALA A 171 -44.93 -19.62 16.27
CA ALA A 171 -44.27 -19.24 15.01
C ALA A 171 -42.88 -19.91 15.01
N ALA A 172 -42.53 -20.60 13.93
CA ALA A 172 -41.16 -20.94 13.51
C ALA A 172 -41.25 -21.31 12.02
N THR A 173 -40.11 -21.36 11.32
CA THR A 173 -39.93 -21.87 9.95
C THR A 173 -39.89 -20.73 8.92
N THR A 174 -38.71 -20.36 8.44
CA THR A 174 -37.95 -21.06 7.37
C THR A 174 -38.75 -21.04 6.06
N ILE A 175 -38.14 -20.43 5.07
CA ILE A 175 -38.58 -20.30 3.69
C ILE A 175 -38.54 -21.70 3.03
N PRO A 176 -39.61 -22.09 2.31
CA PRO A 176 -39.42 -22.80 1.06
C PRO A 176 -39.90 -21.98 -0.12
N LYS A 177 -39.12 -22.13 -1.18
CA LYS A 177 -39.18 -21.50 -2.48
C LYS A 177 -40.34 -22.07 -3.30
N SER A 178 -41.27 -21.23 -3.75
CA SER A 178 -42.05 -21.48 -4.98
C SER A 178 -42.62 -20.18 -5.55
N LEU A 179 -42.10 -19.77 -6.70
CA LEU A 179 -42.78 -18.94 -7.70
C LEU A 179 -43.50 -19.92 -8.68
N PRO A 180 -44.59 -19.60 -9.40
CA PRO A 180 -45.06 -18.25 -9.75
C PRO A 180 -46.58 -18.02 -9.77
N LYS A 181 -47.01 -16.81 -9.43
CA LYS A 181 -48.01 -16.06 -10.23
C LYS A 181 -47.93 -14.58 -9.90
N THR A 182 -47.66 -13.79 -10.93
CA THR A 182 -47.56 -12.33 -10.89
C THR A 182 -48.90 -11.71 -10.50
N THR A 183 -49.07 -11.40 -9.21
CA THR A 183 -49.99 -10.35 -8.78
C THR A 183 -49.16 -9.10 -8.50
N PRO A 184 -49.50 -7.95 -9.12
CA PRO A 184 -48.80 -6.70 -8.80
C PRO A 184 -48.93 -6.43 -7.30
N PRO A 185 -47.86 -5.98 -6.61
CA PRO A 185 -47.96 -5.60 -5.22
C PRO A 185 -49.06 -4.54 -5.09
N SER A 186 -50.05 -4.78 -4.24
CA SER A 186 -51.14 -3.83 -4.05
C SER A 186 -50.56 -2.47 -3.67
N GLU A 187 -51.15 -1.41 -4.23
CA GLU A 187 -50.73 -0.01 -4.05
C GLU A 187 -50.55 0.35 -2.57
N GLU A 188 -51.39 -0.23 -1.70
CA GLU A 188 -51.31 -0.10 -0.24
C GLU A 188 -49.97 -0.61 0.36
N LYS A 189 -49.42 -1.73 -0.13
CA LYS A 189 -48.12 -2.25 0.32
C LYS A 189 -46.97 -1.37 -0.16
N MET A 190 -47.13 -0.77 -1.34
CA MET A 190 -46.15 0.15 -1.91
C MET A 190 -46.14 1.48 -1.13
N GLU A 191 -47.31 2.03 -0.83
CA GLU A 191 -47.45 3.24 -0.01
C GLU A 191 -47.00 3.02 1.44
N ALA A 192 -47.27 1.85 2.03
CA ALA A 192 -46.77 1.50 3.37
C ALA A 192 -45.23 1.50 3.41
N THR A 193 -44.58 0.98 2.38
CA THR A 193 -43.12 0.93 2.28
C THR A 193 -42.53 2.33 2.08
N LYS A 194 -43.15 3.16 1.23
CA LYS A 194 -42.76 4.55 0.99
C LYS A 194 -42.92 5.42 2.25
N ARG A 195 -43.96 5.19 3.05
CA ARG A 195 -44.19 5.89 4.33
C ARG A 195 -43.08 5.58 5.33
N LYS A 196 -42.74 4.30 5.53
CA LYS A 196 -41.66 3.88 6.44
C LYS A 196 -40.29 4.44 6.06
N LEU A 197 -39.98 4.50 4.78
CA LEU A 197 -38.72 5.06 4.30
C LEU A 197 -38.62 6.56 4.61
N ARG A 198 -39.72 7.31 4.42
CA ARG A 198 -39.78 8.76 4.71
C ARG A 198 -39.78 9.06 6.21
N GLU A 199 -40.37 8.17 7.01
CA GLU A 199 -40.36 8.25 8.48
C GLU A 199 -38.94 8.05 9.01
N GLY A 200 -38.22 7.02 8.54
CA GLY A 200 -36.82 6.79 8.94
C GLY A 200 -35.86 7.94 8.61
N TYR A 201 -36.04 8.62 7.46
CA TYR A 201 -35.25 9.82 7.15
C TYR A 201 -35.55 10.98 8.11
N ARG A 202 -36.80 11.10 8.56
CA ARG A 202 -37.22 12.15 9.49
C ARG A 202 -36.66 11.90 10.89
N ASP A 203 -36.72 10.65 11.35
CA ASP A 203 -36.18 10.22 12.64
C ASP A 203 -34.66 10.46 12.75
N VAL A 204 -33.92 10.22 11.66
CA VAL A 204 -32.47 10.49 11.60
C VAL A 204 -32.17 11.99 11.67
N GLU A 205 -32.96 12.83 11.01
CA GLU A 205 -32.80 14.28 11.06
C GLU A 205 -33.16 14.84 12.44
N ASP A 206 -34.23 14.35 13.06
CA ASP A 206 -34.60 14.74 14.42
C ASP A 206 -33.55 14.28 15.44
N ALA A 207 -32.96 13.08 15.26
CA ALA A 207 -31.84 12.62 16.06
C ALA A 207 -30.57 13.47 15.88
N LYS A 208 -30.33 14.04 14.68
CA LYS A 208 -29.24 15.01 14.47
C LYS A 208 -29.53 16.34 15.18
N ARG A 209 -30.77 16.85 15.11
CA ARG A 209 -31.17 18.09 15.80
C ARG A 209 -31.07 17.98 17.32
N GLN A 210 -31.35 16.81 17.88
CA GLN A 210 -31.26 16.56 19.31
C GLN A 210 -29.82 16.43 19.84
N ARG A 211 -28.81 16.30 18.96
CA ARG A 211 -27.39 16.30 19.37
C ARG A 211 -26.92 17.73 19.60
N LYS A 212 -26.88 18.16 20.87
CA LYS A 212 -26.28 19.43 21.30
C LYS A 212 -24.75 19.36 21.15
N ILE A 213 -24.20 19.98 20.11
CA ILE A 213 -22.75 20.13 19.93
C ILE A 213 -22.28 21.21 20.91
N HIS A 214 -21.61 20.82 21.99
CA HIS A 214 -20.83 21.76 22.78
C HIS A 214 -19.52 22.02 22.04
N VAL A 215 -19.38 23.22 21.47
CA VAL A 215 -18.10 23.72 20.94
C VAL A 215 -17.17 23.92 22.15
N ILE A 216 -16.11 23.10 22.24
CA ILE A 216 -15.06 23.31 23.23
C ILE A 216 -14.23 24.50 22.75
N GLU A 217 -14.40 25.65 23.40
CA GLU A 217 -13.50 26.79 23.24
C GLU A 217 -12.12 26.38 23.76
N ALA A 218 -11.11 26.42 22.90
CA ALA A 218 -9.76 25.96 23.22
C ALA A 218 -9.15 26.81 24.35
N PRO A 219 -8.72 26.22 25.49
CA PRO A 219 -8.09 26.97 26.56
C PRO A 219 -6.76 27.59 26.10
N LYS A 220 -6.58 28.89 26.37
CA LYS A 220 -5.39 29.71 26.12
C LYS A 220 -4.16 29.29 26.97
N MET A 221 -3.78 28.02 26.93
CA MET A 221 -2.66 27.46 27.69
C MET A 221 -1.34 27.39 26.87
N LEU A 222 -1.33 27.89 25.63
CA LEU A 222 -0.19 27.73 24.72
C LEU A 222 0.81 28.89 24.76
N GLU A 223 0.48 30.03 25.36
CA GLU A 223 1.39 31.20 25.38
C GLU A 223 2.40 31.20 26.55
N GLN A 224 2.17 30.43 27.62
CA GLN A 224 3.09 30.43 28.77
C GLN A 224 4.27 29.45 28.63
N ARG A 225 4.19 28.47 27.71
CA ARG A 225 5.24 27.45 27.55
C ARG A 225 6.46 27.92 26.75
N GLN A 226 6.38 29.07 26.08
CA GLN A 226 7.53 29.64 25.35
C GLN A 226 8.49 30.45 26.22
N ARG A 227 8.15 30.76 27.48
CA ARG A 227 8.98 31.66 28.31
C ARG A 227 9.95 30.99 29.28
N LYS A 228 10.10 29.66 29.24
CA LYS A 228 11.07 28.94 30.08
C LYS A 228 11.91 27.99 29.26
N MET A 229 12.81 28.55 28.45
CA MET A 229 13.95 27.80 27.92
C MET A 229 15.00 27.64 29.03
N HIS A 230 15.25 26.42 29.47
CA HIS A 230 16.30 26.12 30.43
C HIS A 230 17.70 26.32 29.78
N PRO A 231 18.68 26.92 30.51
CA PRO A 231 20.00 27.27 29.97
C PRO A 231 20.76 26.10 29.31
N ILE A 232 20.51 24.87 29.76
CA ILE A 232 21.20 23.65 29.34
C ILE A 232 20.90 23.28 27.86
N VAL A 233 19.75 23.67 27.32
CA VAL A 233 19.39 23.34 25.92
C VAL A 233 20.10 24.26 24.92
N ARG A 234 20.47 25.48 25.33
CA ARG A 234 21.15 26.47 24.48
C ARG A 234 22.64 26.14 24.26
N GLU A 235 23.27 25.46 25.22
CA GLU A 235 24.68 25.04 25.12
C GLU A 235 24.84 23.84 24.17
N ARG A 236 23.85 22.92 24.15
CA ARG A 236 23.87 21.73 23.28
C ARG A 236 23.75 22.07 21.80
N SER A 237 23.06 23.16 21.45
CA SER A 237 22.97 23.65 20.06
C SER A 237 24.24 24.38 19.61
N GLN A 238 24.92 25.11 20.50
CA GLN A 238 26.23 25.71 20.19
C GLN A 238 27.34 24.65 20.02
N ALA A 239 27.31 23.56 20.79
CA ALA A 239 28.25 22.44 20.62
C ALA A 239 28.07 21.73 19.26
N ARG A 240 26.82 21.58 18.77
CA ARG A 240 26.55 21.00 17.44
C ARG A 240 27.06 21.87 16.29
N CYS A 241 26.98 23.19 16.38
CA CYS A 241 27.57 24.08 15.37
C CYS A 241 29.12 24.01 15.36
N ARG A 242 29.76 23.74 16.50
CA ARG A 242 31.23 23.59 16.56
C ARG A 242 31.73 22.24 16.03
N SER A 243 31.02 21.13 16.28
CA SER A 243 31.38 19.82 15.68
C SER A 243 31.29 19.84 14.15
N SER A 244 30.33 20.57 13.57
CA SER A 244 30.19 20.73 12.12
C SER A 244 31.43 21.35 11.46
N MET A 245 32.14 22.26 12.15
CA MET A 245 33.38 22.86 11.64
C MET A 245 34.61 21.95 11.79
N VAL A 246 34.63 21.05 12.79
CA VAL A 246 35.77 20.14 13.03
C VAL A 246 35.73 18.95 12.05
N VAL A 247 34.55 18.42 11.72
CA VAL A 247 34.39 17.34 10.73
C VAL A 247 34.78 17.81 9.33
N ARG A 248 34.46 19.06 8.96
CA ARG A 248 34.94 19.69 7.71
C ARG A 248 36.46 19.78 7.62
N ARG A 249 37.18 19.79 8.75
CA ARG A 249 38.65 19.86 8.78
C ARG A 249 39.30 18.48 8.71
N CYS A 250 38.69 17.44 9.29
CA CYS A 250 39.22 16.08 9.25
C CYS A 250 39.09 15.41 7.87
N LEU A 251 38.04 15.71 7.10
CA LEU A 251 37.87 15.15 5.76
C LEU A 251 38.89 15.71 4.76
N VAL A 252 39.34 16.96 4.95
CA VAL A 252 40.36 17.58 4.09
C VAL A 252 41.77 17.05 4.39
N SER A 253 42.07 16.65 5.62
CA SER A 253 43.40 16.12 5.99
C SER A 253 43.66 14.65 5.64
N SER A 254 42.62 13.89 5.27
CA SER A 254 42.77 12.49 4.83
C SER A 254 43.06 12.35 3.33
N PHE A 255 42.93 13.44 2.54
CA PHE A 255 43.19 13.44 1.10
C PHE A 255 44.60 13.95 0.71
N GLU A 256 45.41 14.43 1.66
CA GLU A 256 46.83 14.80 1.42
C GLU A 256 47.81 13.63 1.69
N ARG A 257 47.32 12.41 1.88
CA ARG A 257 48.16 11.20 1.98
C ARG A 257 47.60 10.05 1.14
N VAL A 258 47.67 10.20 -0.18
CA VAL A 258 47.88 9.11 -1.15
C VAL A 258 48.78 9.63 -2.25
#